data_AF-A0A355RMB3-F1
#
_entry.id   AF-A0A355RMB3-F1
#
_cell.length_a   1.000
_cell.length_b   1.000
_cell.length_c   1.000
_cell.angle_alpha   90.00
_cell.angle_beta   90.00
_cell.angle_gamma   90.00
#
_symmetry.space_group_name_H-M   'P 1'
#
loop_
_entity.id
_entity.type
_entity.pdbx_description
1 polymer ?
#
loop_
_entity_poly.entity_id
_entity_poly.type
_entity_poly.pdbx_seq_one_letter_code
_entity_poly.pdbx_strand_id
1 'polypeptide(L)'
;FEACLCDNGTEFATFYEIEDAAKLAGASECRAFYARPYRSNDKAECERNHEFVRYVFPKGKSLDGLTQESVDSAFDNINSLVRAGKGNRTPSEAAERVFGKAFLEALRVKKIDKRKVRLNPII
;
A
#
# COMPACT_ATOMS: atom_id res chain seq x y z
N PHE A 1 -1.42 -11.57 -7.04
CA PHE A 1 0.04 -11.28 -7.00
C PHE A 1 0.77 -12.59 -6.81
N GLU A 2 1.91 -12.77 -7.45
CA GLU A 2 2.66 -14.04 -7.39
C GLU A 2 3.55 -14.14 -6.13
N ALA A 3 3.98 -13.00 -5.59
CA ALA A 3 4.85 -12.92 -4.41
C ALA A 3 4.38 -11.82 -3.46
N CYS A 4 4.41 -12.14 -2.16
CA CYS A 4 4.04 -11.26 -1.06
C CYS A 4 5.17 -11.25 -0.02
N LEU A 5 5.73 -10.08 0.28
CA LEU A 5 6.86 -9.92 1.20
C LEU A 5 6.44 -9.15 2.46
N CYS A 6 6.59 -9.75 3.64
CA CYS A 6 6.30 -9.12 4.94
C CYS A 6 7.54 -9.04 5.85
N ASP A 7 7.38 -8.36 6.99
CA ASP A 7 8.42 -8.34 8.04
C ASP A 7 8.28 -9.56 8.96
N ASN A 8 9.27 -9.76 9.85
CA ASN A 8 9.25 -10.81 10.88
C ASN A 8 8.52 -10.38 12.17
N GLY A 9 7.66 -9.36 12.09
CA GLY A 9 6.82 -8.97 13.22
C GLY A 9 5.87 -10.10 13.61
N THR A 10 5.52 -10.19 14.90
CA THR A 10 4.63 -11.25 15.42
C THR A 10 3.24 -11.18 14.79
N GLU A 11 2.80 -10.00 14.36
CA GLU A 11 1.57 -9.77 13.60
C GLU A 11 1.55 -10.48 12.23
N PHE A 12 2.71 -10.91 11.72
CA PHE A 12 2.86 -11.66 10.48
C PHE A 12 3.21 -13.15 10.71
N ALA A 13 3.07 -13.67 11.94
CA ALA A 13 3.39 -15.06 12.27
C ALA A 13 2.62 -16.07 11.40
N THR A 14 1.39 -15.73 10.99
CA THR A 14 0.54 -16.55 10.12
C THR A 14 0.48 -16.05 8.67
N PHE A 15 1.39 -15.16 8.25
CA PHE A 15 1.33 -14.56 6.91
C PHE A 15 1.44 -15.59 5.77
N TYR A 16 2.09 -16.73 6.00
CA TYR A 16 2.16 -17.85 5.05
C TYR A 16 0.77 -18.41 4.66
N GLU A 17 -0.27 -18.23 5.49
CA GLU A 17 -1.63 -18.69 5.21
C GLU A 17 -2.25 -18.00 3.98
N ILE A 18 -1.69 -16.87 3.54
CA ILE A 18 -2.12 -16.19 2.30
C ILE A 18 -1.95 -17.08 1.06
N GLU A 19 -0.99 -18.00 1.08
CA GLU A 19 -0.77 -18.94 -0.02
C GLU A 19 -1.96 -19.90 -0.18
N ASP A 20 -2.48 -20.41 0.94
CA ASP A 20 -3.62 -21.32 0.95
C ASP A 20 -4.93 -20.58 0.66
N ALA A 21 -5.10 -19.37 1.19
CA ALA A 21 -6.22 -18.51 0.83
C ALA A 21 -6.27 -18.22 -0.67
N ALA A 22 -5.11 -17.98 -1.31
CA ALA A 22 -5.01 -17.76 -2.74
C ALA A 22 -5.41 -19.02 -3.54
N LYS A 23 -4.95 -20.21 -3.13
CA LYS A 23 -5.35 -21.49 -3.75
C LYS A 23 -6.85 -21.71 -3.66
N LEU A 24 -7.45 -21.48 -2.49
CA LEU A 24 -8.90 -21.62 -2.27
C LEU A 24 -9.71 -20.65 -3.15
N ALA A 25 -9.18 -19.45 -3.40
CA ALA A 25 -9.79 -18.47 -4.29
C ALA A 25 -9.59 -18.79 -5.79
N GLY A 26 -8.90 -19.88 -6.14
CA GLY A 26 -8.62 -20.28 -7.52
C GLY A 26 -7.53 -19.44 -8.21
N ALA A 27 -6.66 -18.76 -7.45
CA ALA A 27 -5.54 -18.03 -8.02
C ALA A 27 -4.44 -18.98 -8.52
N SER A 28 -3.75 -18.59 -9.59
CA SER A 28 -2.75 -19.44 -10.27
C SER A 28 -1.53 -19.74 -9.39
N GLU A 29 -0.99 -18.76 -8.68
CA GLU A 29 0.12 -18.90 -7.72
C GLU A 29 0.24 -17.65 -6.81
N CYS A 30 0.55 -17.84 -5.53
CA CYS A 30 0.91 -16.81 -4.56
C CYS A 30 1.91 -17.41 -3.56
N ARG A 31 3.02 -16.71 -3.29
CA ARG A 31 4.06 -17.15 -2.35
C ARG A 31 4.36 -16.08 -1.32
N ALA A 32 4.44 -16.48 -0.06
CA ALA A 32 4.79 -15.63 1.07
C ALA A 32 6.30 -15.65 1.30
N PHE A 33 6.87 -14.48 1.52
CA PHE A 33 8.27 -14.27 1.82
C PHE A 33 8.41 -13.37 3.04
N TYR A 34 9.50 -13.56 3.78
CA TYR A 34 9.84 -12.76 4.94
C TYR A 34 11.16 -12.03 4.68
N ALA A 35 11.24 -10.76 5.06
CA ALA A 35 12.48 -10.00 5.01
C ALA A 35 13.56 -10.68 5.89
N ARG A 36 14.84 -10.61 5.50
CA ARG A 36 15.89 -11.24 6.30
C ARG A 36 16.13 -10.45 7.60
N PRO A 37 16.44 -11.13 8.73
CA PRO A 37 16.79 -10.45 9.97
C PRO A 37 17.91 -9.41 9.76
N TYR A 38 17.72 -8.21 10.32
CA TYR A 38 18.65 -7.08 10.23
C TYR A 38 18.98 -6.59 8.80
N ARG A 39 18.12 -6.88 7.80
CA ARG A 39 18.23 -6.37 6.43
C ARG A 39 17.13 -5.36 6.11
N SER A 40 17.31 -4.13 6.58
CA SER A 40 16.35 -3.02 6.35
C SER A 40 16.15 -2.68 4.86
N ASN A 41 17.04 -3.11 3.98
CA ASN A 41 17.00 -2.84 2.55
C ASN A 41 16.15 -3.85 1.74
N ASP A 42 15.75 -4.99 2.31
CA ASP A 42 14.90 -5.97 1.61
C ASP A 42 13.51 -5.38 1.25
N LYS A 43 13.10 -4.30 1.94
CA LYS A 43 11.83 -3.60 1.74
C LYS A 43 12.00 -2.08 1.59
N ALA A 44 13.13 -1.62 1.03
CA ALA A 44 13.44 -0.19 0.92
C ALA A 44 12.33 0.65 0.24
N GLU A 45 11.67 0.10 -0.78
CA GLU A 45 10.55 0.77 -1.45
C GLU A 45 9.28 0.83 -0.59
N CYS A 46 9.03 -0.17 0.28
CA CYS A 46 7.94 -0.13 1.26
C CYS A 46 8.21 0.96 2.30
N GLU A 47 9.43 1.08 2.82
CA GLU A 47 9.78 2.12 3.79
C GLU A 47 9.62 3.53 3.22
N ARG A 48 9.98 3.73 1.94
CA ARG A 48 9.68 4.99 1.25
C ARG A 48 8.19 5.26 1.14
N ASN A 49 7.36 4.24 0.94
CA ASN A 49 5.90 4.41 0.97
C ASN A 49 5.38 4.76 2.36
N HIS A 50 5.96 4.18 3.42
CA HIS A 50 5.60 4.49 4.81
C HIS A 50 5.86 5.97 5.15
N GLU A 51 6.87 6.60 4.56
CA GLU A 51 7.12 8.04 4.72
C GLU A 51 5.90 8.88 4.27
N PHE A 52 5.28 8.54 3.13
CA PHE A 52 4.08 9.24 2.65
C PHE A 52 2.88 9.03 3.56
N VAL A 53 2.72 7.81 4.09
CA VAL A 53 1.67 7.51 5.07
C VAL A 53 1.85 8.36 6.32
N ARG A 54 3.10 8.58 6.78
CA ARG A 54 3.40 9.38 7.97
C ARG A 54 3.10 10.88 7.83
N TYR A 55 3.00 11.43 6.62
CA TYR A 55 2.50 12.80 6.43
C TYR A 55 1.03 12.95 6.81
N VAL A 56 0.25 11.88 6.63
CA VAL A 56 -1.19 11.87 6.91
C VAL A 56 -1.51 11.29 8.29
N PHE A 57 -0.74 10.30 8.72
CA PHE A 57 -0.85 9.61 10.00
C PHE A 57 0.46 9.75 10.80
N PRO A 58 0.68 10.87 11.51
CA PRO A 58 1.91 11.11 12.23
C PRO A 58 2.17 10.06 13.31
N LYS A 59 3.46 9.73 13.50
CA LYS A 59 3.87 8.79 14.54
C LYS A 59 3.52 9.33 15.94
N GLY A 60 3.09 8.45 16.84
CA GLY A 60 2.78 8.80 18.23
C GLY A 60 1.40 9.42 18.42
N LYS A 61 0.58 9.47 17.37
CA LYS A 61 -0.85 9.80 17.44
C LYS A 61 -1.67 8.52 17.45
N SER A 62 -2.76 8.52 18.22
CA SER A 62 -3.69 7.38 18.17
C SER A 62 -4.38 7.34 16.80
N LEU A 63 -4.55 6.12 16.28
CA LEU A 63 -5.36 5.86 15.10
C LEU A 63 -6.82 5.59 15.47
N ASP A 64 -7.15 5.62 16.77
CA ASP A 64 -8.52 5.44 17.26
C ASP A 64 -9.42 6.55 16.75
N GLY A 65 -10.63 6.19 16.31
CA GLY A 65 -11.61 7.13 15.77
C GLY A 65 -11.47 7.41 14.28
N LEU A 66 -10.47 6.84 13.60
CA LEU A 66 -10.43 6.84 12.14
C LEU A 66 -11.60 6.02 11.56
N THR A 67 -12.32 6.62 10.62
CA THR A 67 -13.34 5.93 9.83
C THR A 67 -12.72 5.38 8.54
N GLN A 68 -13.37 4.39 7.93
CA GLN A 68 -12.96 3.89 6.63
C GLN A 68 -12.90 5.02 5.58
N GLU A 69 -13.84 5.97 5.63
CA GLU A 69 -13.87 7.12 4.71
C GLU A 69 -12.62 8.01 4.87
N SER A 70 -12.19 8.28 6.11
CA SER A 70 -10.97 9.04 6.38
C SER A 70 -9.73 8.32 5.83
N VAL A 71 -9.66 6.99 6.01
CA VAL A 71 -8.56 6.16 5.49
C VAL A 71 -8.57 6.12 3.96
N ASP A 72 -9.74 5.90 3.35
CA ASP A 72 -9.89 5.88 1.89
C ASP A 72 -9.45 7.22 1.28
N SER A 73 -9.92 8.34 1.83
CA SER A 73 -9.55 9.68 1.39
C SER A 73 -8.04 9.94 1.51
N ALA A 74 -7.41 9.49 2.60
CA ALA A 74 -5.97 9.58 2.78
C ALA A 74 -5.21 8.80 1.69
N PHE A 75 -5.61 7.55 1.45
CA PHE A 75 -4.94 6.70 0.46
C PHE A 75 -5.23 7.14 -0.98
N ASP A 76 -6.41 7.68 -1.30
CA ASP A 76 -6.71 8.28 -2.59
C ASP A 76 -5.78 9.46 -2.90
N ASN A 77 -5.48 10.30 -1.89
CA ASN A 77 -4.50 11.37 -2.01
C ASN A 77 -3.08 10.83 -2.19
N ILE A 78 -2.65 9.87 -1.36
CA ILE A 78 -1.31 9.25 -1.43
C ILE A 78 -1.09 8.57 -2.80
N ASN A 79 -2.11 7.90 -3.32
CA ASN A 79 -2.07 7.18 -4.59
C ASN A 79 -2.23 8.10 -5.80
N SER A 80 -2.67 9.34 -5.61
CA SER A 80 -2.79 10.37 -6.64
C SER A 80 -1.63 11.38 -6.63
N LEU A 81 -0.72 11.29 -5.66
CA LEU A 81 0.48 12.12 -5.60
C LEU A 81 1.45 11.77 -6.74
N VAL A 82 1.86 12.79 -7.51
CA VAL A 82 2.91 12.65 -8.53
C VAL A 82 4.27 12.48 -7.86
N ARG A 83 5.01 11.44 -8.24
CA ARG A 83 6.33 11.14 -7.66
C ARG A 83 7.41 11.23 -8.72
N ALA A 84 8.41 12.08 -8.50
CA ALA A 84 9.57 12.20 -9.39
C ALA A 84 10.28 10.85 -9.59
N GLY A 85 10.49 10.10 -8.50
CA GLY A 85 11.09 8.76 -8.53
C GLY A 85 10.26 7.67 -9.24
N LYS A 86 9.04 7.98 -9.70
CA LYS A 86 8.22 7.09 -10.53
C LYS A 86 7.98 7.66 -11.93
N GLY A 87 8.88 8.53 -12.41
CA GLY A 87 8.82 9.12 -13.75
C GLY A 87 7.70 10.15 -13.90
N ASN A 88 7.48 10.97 -12.86
CA ASN A 88 6.42 11.98 -12.80
C ASN A 88 5.00 11.41 -13.01
N ARG A 89 4.78 10.19 -12.50
CA ARG A 89 3.47 9.52 -12.47
C ARG A 89 3.01 9.30 -11.05
N THR A 90 1.71 9.07 -10.89
CA THR A 90 1.11 8.69 -9.60
C THR A 90 1.19 7.18 -9.40
N PRO A 91 1.16 6.68 -8.15
CA PRO A 91 1.02 5.24 -7.88
C PRO A 91 -0.20 4.61 -8.55
N SER A 92 -1.35 5.31 -8.58
CA SER A 92 -2.56 4.82 -9.24
C SER A 92 -2.39 4.70 -10.76
N GLU A 93 -1.73 5.67 -11.41
CA GLU A 93 -1.38 5.57 -12.85
C GLU A 93 -0.44 4.40 -13.13
N ALA A 94 0.56 4.18 -12.25
CA ALA A 94 1.49 3.07 -12.39
C ALA A 94 0.79 1.71 -12.23
N ALA A 95 -0.09 1.58 -11.23
CA ALA A 95 -0.86 0.36 -10.97
C ALA A 95 -1.86 0.07 -12.09
N GLU A 96 -2.62 1.06 -12.57
CA GLU A 96 -3.55 0.86 -13.70
C GLU A 96 -2.83 0.39 -14.96
N ARG A 97 -1.62 0.92 -15.23
CA ARG A 97 -0.85 0.52 -16.41
C ARG A 97 -0.46 -0.96 -16.36
N VAL A 98 -0.21 -1.51 -15.18
CA VAL A 98 0.25 -2.90 -15.00
C VAL A 98 -0.92 -3.87 -14.84
N PHE A 99 -1.94 -3.49 -14.07
CA PHE A 99 -3.02 -4.39 -13.64
C PHE A 99 -4.38 -4.05 -14.28
N GLY A 100 -4.46 -2.96 -15.02
CA GLY A 100 -5.70 -2.48 -15.64
C GLY A 100 -6.59 -1.68 -14.68
N LYS A 101 -7.61 -1.05 -15.28
CA LYS A 101 -8.57 -0.20 -14.55
C LYS A 101 -9.44 -1.00 -13.56
N ALA A 102 -9.88 -2.19 -13.97
CA ALA A 102 -10.73 -3.06 -13.14
C ALA A 102 -10.07 -3.43 -11.81
N PHE A 103 -8.74 -3.55 -11.79
CA PHE A 103 -7.99 -3.77 -10.56
C PHE A 103 -8.11 -2.60 -9.58
N LEU A 104 -8.00 -1.35 -10.05
CA LEU A 104 -8.19 -0.17 -9.21
C LEU A 104 -9.63 -0.04 -8.72
N GLU A 105 -10.60 -0.35 -9.57
CA GLU A 105 -12.02 -0.34 -9.22
C GLU A 105 -12.35 -1.38 -8.13
N ALA A 106 -11.77 -2.58 -8.22
CA ALA A 106 -11.91 -3.62 -7.21
C ALA A 106 -11.33 -3.18 -5.85
N LEU A 107 -10.24 -2.42 -5.86
CA LEU A 107 -9.64 -1.80 -4.67
C LEU A 107 -10.33 -0.49 -4.26
N ARG A 108 -11.35 -0.03 -5.01
CA ARG A 108 -12.08 1.23 -4.80
C ARG A 108 -11.19 2.48 -4.78
N VAL A 109 -10.04 2.44 -5.45
CA VAL A 109 -9.12 3.59 -5.52
C VAL A 109 -9.73 4.70 -6.37
N LYS A 110 -9.87 5.90 -5.82
CA LYS A 110 -10.31 7.08 -6.55
C LYS A 110 -9.11 7.95 -6.90
N LYS A 111 -9.03 8.33 -8.17
CA LYS A 111 -8.02 9.29 -8.63
C LYS A 111 -8.45 10.70 -8.29
N ILE A 112 -7.58 11.41 -7.59
CA ILE A 112 -7.72 12.83 -7.28
C ILE A 112 -6.97 13.64 -8.33
N ASP A 113 -7.54 14.78 -8.73
CA ASP A 113 -6.83 15.74 -9.58
C ASP A 113 -5.49 16.12 -8.94
N LYS A 114 -4.41 16.05 -9.71
CA LYS A 114 -3.02 16.25 -9.25
C LYS A 114 -2.84 17.59 -8.51
N ARG A 115 -3.59 18.63 -8.87
CA ARG A 115 -3.56 19.96 -8.23
C ARG A 115 -4.34 20.00 -6.91
N LYS A 116 -5.26 19.06 -6.71
CA LYS A 116 -6.10 18.93 -5.52
C LYS A 116 -5.54 17.96 -4.47
N VAL A 117 -4.52 17.18 -4.79
CA VAL A 117 -3.87 16.27 -3.84
C VAL A 117 -3.37 17.05 -2.63
N ARG A 118 -3.69 16.56 -1.42
CA ARG A 118 -3.19 17.10 -0.14
C ARG A 118 -2.74 15.95 0.76
N LEU A 119 -1.53 16.06 1.31
CA LEU A 119 -1.01 15.15 2.33
C LEU A 119 -0.86 15.92 3.64
N ASN A 120 -2.00 16.24 4.24
CA ASN A 120 -2.04 16.89 5.54
C ASN A 120 -2.36 15.85 6.63
N PRO A 121 -1.85 16.04 7.85
CA PRO A 121 -2.26 15.22 8.99
C PRO A 121 -3.77 15.24 9.16
N ILE A 122 -4.38 14.07 9.38
CA ILE A 122 -5.82 13.94 9.68
C ILE A 122 -6.09 13.61 11.15
N ILE A 123 -5.03 13.44 11.95
CA ILE A 123 -5.02 13.17 13.39
C ILE A 123 -3.94 13.99 14.11
#